data_AF-A0AAD0T1N6-F1
#
_entry.id   AF-A0AAD0T1N6-F1
#
_cell.length_a   1.000
_cell.length_b   1.000
_cell.length_c   1.000
_cell.angle_alpha   90.00
_cell.angle_beta   90.00
_cell.angle_gamma   90.00
#
_symmetry.space_group_name_H-M   'P 1'
#
loop_
_entity.id
_entity.type
_entity.pdbx_description
1 polymer ?
#
loop_
_entity_poly.entity_id
_entity_poly.type
_entity_poly.pdbx_seq_one_letter_code
_entity_poly.pdbx_strand_id
1 'polypeptide(L)'
;MSKQIELFNEVRKRYPDYTYKKLSALFEIQQTRLFRLMTGACDLKASEYFIIKEKLESNSSEIGELIQFLEKHSFGLSRNDCIEFKSEIENKLFLRKLIGA
;
A
#
# COMPACT_ATOMS: atom_id res chain seq x y z
N MET A 1 -21.02 -9.65 1.12
CA MET A 1 -19.85 -9.29 1.94
C MET A 1 -19.64 -7.79 1.75
N SER A 2 -19.59 -6.95 2.79
CA SER A 2 -19.68 -5.49 2.62
C SER A 2 -18.39 -4.95 1.98
N LYS A 3 -18.50 -3.99 1.05
CA LYS A 3 -17.35 -3.30 0.40
C LYS A 3 -16.34 -2.73 1.40
N GLN A 4 -16.79 -2.47 2.63
CA GLN A 4 -15.96 -2.07 3.76
C GLN A 4 -14.98 -3.17 4.19
N ILE A 5 -15.42 -4.44 4.24
CA ILE A 5 -14.56 -5.58 4.58
C ILE A 5 -13.46 -5.76 3.54
N GLU A 6 -13.80 -5.66 2.26
CA GLU A 6 -12.83 -5.75 1.15
C GLU A 6 -11.76 -4.65 1.26
N LEU A 7 -12.18 -3.39 1.44
CA LEU A 7 -11.26 -2.27 1.60
C LEU A 7 -10.32 -2.46 2.80
N PHE A 8 -10.84 -2.88 3.95
CA PHE A 8 -9.98 -3.08 5.13
C PHE A 8 -9.10 -4.32 5.02
N ASN A 9 -9.48 -5.33 4.25
CA ASN A 9 -8.60 -6.44 3.90
C ASN A 9 -7.45 -5.97 3.01
N GLU A 10 -7.69 -5.07 2.05
CA GLU A 10 -6.62 -4.45 1.26
C GLU A 10 -5.70 -3.58 2.12
N VAL A 11 -6.25 -2.78 3.04
CA VAL A 11 -5.46 -2.00 4.00
C VAL A 11 -4.55 -2.91 4.84
N ARG A 12 -5.08 -4.02 5.38
CA ARG A 12 -4.29 -4.98 6.16
C ARG A 12 -3.24 -5.69 5.31
N LYS A 13 -3.56 -6.01 4.05
CA LYS A 13 -2.62 -6.63 3.12
C LYS A 13 -1.47 -5.68 2.77
N ARG A 14 -1.77 -4.39 2.58
CA ARG A 14 -0.79 -3.39 2.19
C ARG A 14 0.04 -2.85 3.36
N TYR A 15 -0.52 -2.87 4.56
CA TYR A 15 0.11 -2.34 5.77
C TYR A 15 0.01 -3.32 6.96
N PRO A 16 0.55 -4.55 6.84
CA PRO A 16 0.38 -5.59 7.86
C PRO A 16 1.01 -5.22 9.22
N ASP A 17 2.13 -4.48 9.21
CA ASP A 17 2.87 -4.10 10.42
C ASP A 17 2.49 -2.71 10.95
N TYR A 18 1.49 -2.05 10.35
CA TYR A 18 1.11 -0.71 10.76
C TYR A 18 0.16 -0.76 11.96
N THR A 19 0.60 -0.15 13.05
CA THR A 19 -0.29 0.14 14.19
C THR A 19 -1.43 1.06 13.77
N TYR A 20 -2.55 1.02 14.51
CA TYR A 20 -3.68 1.94 14.30
C TYR A 20 -3.25 3.42 14.30
N LYS A 21 -2.22 3.80 15.06
CA LYS A 21 -1.67 5.17 15.08
C LYS A 21 -1.02 5.55 13.75
N LYS A 22 -0.30 4.62 13.12
CA LYS A 22 0.32 4.85 11.81
C LYS A 22 -0.74 4.95 10.72
N LEU A 23 -1.74 4.05 10.75
CA LEU A 23 -2.84 4.08 9.79
C LEU A 23 -3.72 5.33 9.96
N SER A 24 -3.93 5.80 11.19
CA SER A 24 -4.68 7.04 11.44
C SER A 24 -3.99 8.27 10.85
N ALA A 25 -2.65 8.32 10.91
CA ALA A 25 -1.88 9.39 10.29
C ALA A 25 -1.91 9.28 8.76
N LEU A 26 -1.79 8.06 8.21
CA LEU A 26 -1.78 7.81 6.78
C LEU A 26 -3.10 8.18 6.09
N PHE A 27 -4.23 7.82 6.71
CA PHE A 27 -5.56 8.08 6.16
C PHE A 27 -6.19 9.37 6.71
N GLU A 28 -5.49 10.09 7.59
CA GLU A 28 -5.99 11.31 8.23
C GLU A 28 -7.34 11.11 8.95
N ILE A 29 -7.58 9.88 9.45
CA ILE A 29 -8.78 9.49 10.20
C ILE A 29 -8.39 9.31 11.66
N GLN A 30 -9.21 9.82 12.59
CA GLN A 30 -8.99 9.63 14.03
C GLN A 30 -8.79 8.15 14.40
N GLN A 31 -7.77 7.86 15.21
CA GLN A 31 -7.38 6.49 15.56
C GLN A 31 -8.53 5.64 16.14
N THR A 32 -9.30 6.21 17.06
CA THR A 32 -10.46 5.54 17.68
C THR A 32 -11.55 5.21 16.68
N ARG A 33 -11.75 6.09 15.69
CA ARG A 33 -12.71 5.88 14.59
C ARG A 33 -12.21 4.79 13.64
N LEU A 34 -10.93 4.84 13.26
CA LEU A 34 -10.32 3.83 12.41
C LEU A 34 -10.36 2.43 13.05
N PHE A 35 -10.12 2.34 14.36
CA PHE A 35 -10.28 1.10 15.11
C PHE A 35 -11.71 0.54 14.98
N ARG A 36 -12.73 1.36 15.28
CA ARG A 36 -14.15 0.95 15.17
C ARG A 36 -14.53 0.52 13.76
N LEU A 37 -14.02 1.22 12.74
CA LEU A 37 -14.25 0.87 11.34
C LEU A 37 -13.65 -0.48 10.97
N MET A 38 -12.42 -0.76 11.42
CA MET A 38 -11.72 -2.02 11.14
C MET A 38 -12.27 -3.21 11.93
N THR A 39 -12.87 -2.99 13.10
CA THR A 39 -13.56 -4.03 13.88
C THR A 39 -15.02 -4.21 13.46
N GLY A 40 -15.52 -3.43 12.50
CA GLY A 40 -16.92 -3.48 12.05
C GLY A 40 -17.93 -2.94 13.09
N ALA A 41 -17.47 -2.17 14.08
CA ALA A 41 -18.30 -1.58 15.11
C ALA A 41 -19.03 -0.31 14.64
N CYS A 42 -18.73 0.19 13.44
CA CYS A 42 -19.47 1.25 12.78
C CYS A 42 -19.32 1.19 11.26
N ASP A 43 -20.25 1.84 10.57
CA ASP A 43 -20.25 1.93 9.11
C ASP A 43 -19.24 2.96 8.58
N LEU A 44 -18.63 2.62 7.45
CA LEU A 44 -17.73 3.47 6.70
C LEU A 44 -18.49 4.59 5.99
N LYS A 45 -18.07 5.84 6.19
CA LYS A 45 -18.60 6.97 5.42
C LYS A 45 -18.00 6.99 4.02
N ALA A 46 -18.75 7.52 3.05
CA ALA A 46 -18.28 7.65 1.68
C ALA A 46 -16.97 8.46 1.58
N SER A 47 -16.84 9.56 2.34
CA SER A 47 -15.60 10.37 2.35
C SER A 47 -14.38 9.57 2.81
N GLU A 48 -14.54 8.73 3.83
CA GLU A 48 -13.46 7.88 4.35
C GLU A 48 -13.11 6.75 3.40
N TYR A 49 -14.12 6.19 2.72
CA TYR A 49 -13.90 5.22 1.66
C TYR A 49 -13.00 5.81 0.57
N PHE A 50 -13.30 7.01 0.09
CA PHE A 50 -12.51 7.65 -0.96
C PHE A 50 -11.10 8.02 -0.48
N ILE A 51 -10.93 8.56 0.73
CA ILE A 51 -9.61 8.87 1.28
C ILE A 51 -8.73 7.61 1.37
N ILE A 52 -9.27 6.53 1.93
CA ILE A 52 -8.52 5.27 2.07
C ILE A 52 -8.19 4.70 0.69
N LYS A 53 -9.16 4.70 -0.23
CA LYS A 53 -8.98 4.17 -1.58
C LYS A 53 -7.95 4.96 -2.38
N GLU A 54 -8.02 6.29 -2.35
CA GLU A 54 -7.06 7.18 -3.01
C GLU A 54 -5.65 6.92 -2.49
N LYS A 55 -5.44 6.84 -1.17
CA LYS A 55 -4.13 6.50 -0.60
C LYS A 55 -3.62 5.10 -0.98
N LEU A 56 -4.52 4.14 -1.19
CA LEU A 56 -4.16 2.82 -1.70
C LEU A 56 -3.77 2.86 -3.19
N GLU A 57 -4.41 3.74 -3.98
CA GLU A 57 -4.18 3.92 -5.41
C GLU A 57 -2.96 4.79 -5.73
N SER A 58 -2.74 5.92 -5.03
CA SER A 58 -1.57 6.80 -5.24
C SER A 58 -0.25 6.07 -5.03
N ASN A 59 -0.18 5.18 -4.03
CA ASN A 59 0.99 4.32 -3.81
C ASN A 59 1.17 3.25 -4.91
N SER A 60 0.18 3.03 -5.79
CA SER A 60 0.29 2.09 -6.90
C SER A 60 0.74 2.75 -8.20
N SER A 61 0.43 4.03 -8.42
CA SER A 61 0.85 4.75 -9.64
C SER A 61 2.33 5.13 -9.60
N GLU A 62 2.84 5.62 -8.46
CA GLU A 62 4.25 6.00 -8.31
C GLU A 62 5.20 4.80 -8.53
N ILE A 63 4.79 3.60 -8.11
CA ILE A 63 5.54 2.36 -8.34
C ILE A 63 5.53 1.98 -9.82
N GLY A 64 4.38 2.10 -10.48
CA GLY A 64 4.25 1.81 -11.91
C GLY A 64 5.13 2.72 -12.76
N GLU A 65 5.16 4.01 -12.44
CA GLU A 65 6.01 5.01 -13.10
C GLU A 65 7.50 4.74 -12.86
N LEU A 66 7.89 4.35 -11.64
CA LEU A 66 9.26 4.01 -11.30
C LEU A 66 9.75 2.75 -12.05
N ILE A 67 8.90 1.73 -12.15
CA ILE A 67 9.22 0.51 -12.93
C ILE A 67 9.39 0.85 -14.41
N GLN A 68 8.47 1.61 -15.01
CA GLN A 68 8.56 2.02 -16.41
C GLN A 68 9.81 2.86 -16.68
N PHE A 69 10.18 3.75 -15.74
CA PHE A 69 11.41 4.53 -15.82
C PHE A 69 12.66 3.64 -15.83
N LEU A 70 12.72 2.64 -14.95
CA LEU A 70 13.84 1.70 -14.87
C LEU A 70 13.94 0.81 -16.12
N GLU A 71 12.81 0.31 -16.63
CA GLU A 71 12.76 -0.47 -17.86
C GLU A 71 13.24 0.36 -19.07
N LYS A 72 12.82 1.62 -19.15
CA LYS A 72 13.23 2.55 -20.21
C LYS A 72 14.73 2.87 -20.20
N HIS A 73 15.34 2.90 -19.02
CA HIS A 73 16.77 3.21 -18.84
C HIS A 73 17.68 1.97 -18.71
N SER A 74 17.10 0.78 -18.80
CA SER A 74 17.82 -0.51 -18.75
C SER A 74 18.88 -0.69 -19.86
N PHE A 75 18.87 0.11 -20.93
CA PHE A 75 19.88 0.07 -22.00
C PHE A 75 21.28 0.57 -21.57
N GLY A 76 21.40 1.27 -20.43
CA GLY A 76 22.69 1.75 -19.92
C GLY A 76 23.17 1.06 -18.63
N LEU A 77 22.31 0.25 -18.01
CA LEU A 77 22.60 -0.46 -16.77
C LEU A 77 22.79 -1.94 -17.09
N SER A 78 23.76 -2.60 -16.44
CA SER A 78 23.85 -4.04 -16.60
C SER A 78 22.59 -4.69 -16.02
N ARG A 79 22.24 -5.88 -16.53
CA ARG A 79 21.06 -6.61 -16.04
C ARG A 79 21.15 -6.88 -14.53
N ASN A 80 22.36 -6.99 -13.97
CA ASN A 80 22.57 -7.18 -12.54
C ASN A 80 22.27 -5.91 -11.75
N ASP A 81 22.69 -4.73 -12.23
CA ASP A 81 22.40 -3.44 -11.58
C ASP A 81 20.89 -3.22 -11.51
N CYS A 82 20.16 -3.51 -12.60
CA CYS A 82 18.70 -3.42 -12.62
C CYS A 82 18.02 -4.39 -11.63
N ILE A 83 18.56 -5.61 -11.46
CA ILE A 83 18.04 -6.59 -10.50
C ILE A 83 18.31 -6.15 -9.07
N GLU A 84 19.48 -5.57 -8.80
CA GLU A 84 19.85 -5.02 -7.50
C GLU A 84 18.99 -3.82 -7.13
N PHE A 85 18.80 -2.87 -8.05
CA PHE A 85 17.90 -1.73 -7.85
C PHE A 85 16.46 -2.15 -7.64
N LYS A 86 15.95 -3.10 -8.43
CA LYS A 86 14.62 -3.67 -8.23
C LYS A 86 14.50 -4.33 -6.86
N SER A 87 15.49 -5.12 -6.46
CA SER A 87 15.56 -5.75 -5.13
C SER A 87 15.55 -4.72 -4.00
N GLU A 88 16.36 -3.68 -4.12
CA GLU A 88 16.50 -2.60 -3.14
C GLU A 88 15.21 -1.79 -3.00
N ILE A 89 14.56 -1.47 -4.12
CA ILE A 89 13.26 -0.79 -4.17
C ILE A 89 12.15 -1.70 -3.63
N GLU A 90 12.14 -2.97 -4.00
CA GLU A 90 11.19 -3.94 -3.45
C GLU A 90 11.35 -4.10 -1.94
N ASN A 91 12.58 -4.05 -1.42
CA ASN A 91 12.83 -4.10 0.02
C ASN A 91 12.42 -2.80 0.73
N LYS A 92 12.79 -1.63 0.20
CA LYS A 92 12.49 -0.31 0.81
C LYS A 92 11.02 0.05 0.76
N LEU A 93 10.30 -0.42 -0.26
CA LEU A 93 8.85 -0.21 -0.41
C LEU A 93 8.03 -1.40 0.13
N PHE A 94 8.65 -2.38 0.81
CA PHE A 94 7.99 -3.59 1.32
C PHE A 94 7.22 -4.38 0.23
N LEU A 95 7.67 -4.35 -1.02
CA LEU A 95 7.06 -5.05 -2.15
C LEU A 95 7.53 -6.50 -2.30
N ARG A 96 8.40 -7.04 -1.42
CA ARG A 96 8.82 -8.44 -1.54
C ARG A 96 7.74 -9.44 -1.14
N LYS A 97 7.09 -9.93 -2.20
CA LYS A 97 6.82 -11.33 -2.57
C LYS A 97 6.63 -12.34 -1.42
N LEU A 98 5.35 -12.69 -1.25
CA LEU A 98 4.81 -14.00 -0.87
C LEU A 98 5.33 -15.16 -1.76
N ILE A 99 6.64 -15.41 -1.84
CA ILE A 99 7.13 -16.64 -2.47
C ILE A 99 8.22 -17.26 -1.60
N GLY A 100 7.81 -18.23 -0.78
CA GLY A 100 8.67 -19.28 -0.25
C GLY A 100 8.88 -19.30 1.27
N ALA A 101 7.86 -19.70 2.02
CA ALA A 101 8.01 -20.45 3.28
C ALA A 101 6.78 -21.34 3.45
#